data_AF-A0A944W4X6-F1
#
_entry.id   AF-A0A944W4X6-F1
#
_cell.length_a   1.000
_cell.length_b   1.000
_cell.length_c   1.000
_cell.angle_alpha   90.00
_cell.angle_beta   90.00
_cell.angle_gamma   90.00
#
_symmetry.space_group_name_H-M   'P 1'
#
loop_
_entity.id
_entity.type
_entity.pdbx_description
1 polymer ?
#
loop_
_entity_poly.entity_id
_entity_poly.type
_entity_poly.pdbx_seq_one_letter_code
_entity_poly.pdbx_strand_id
1 'polypeptide(L)'
;MNVSERARNPEQFMNLRAELFDGLRQRFQEGRIQIPDHPDLVAELSSLRYSFTSSGQIRLESKDVLRSHGIASPDHADALMLAFASTGASRFKAWT
;
A
#
# COMPACT_ATOMS: atom_id res chain seq x y z
N MET A 1 -8.90 8.98 -3.00
CA MET A 1 -7.84 8.37 -3.83
C MET A 1 -8.25 6.94 -4.11
N ASN A 2 -8.28 6.51 -5.37
CA ASN A 2 -8.58 5.12 -5.71
C ASN A 2 -7.27 4.36 -5.97
N VAL A 3 -6.92 3.43 -5.08
CA VAL A 3 -5.64 2.70 -5.14
C VAL A 3 -5.68 1.49 -6.07
N SER A 4 -6.85 1.16 -6.61
CA SER A 4 -7.01 0.17 -7.68
C SER A 4 -6.74 0.75 -9.07
N GLU A 5 -6.42 2.05 -9.17
CA GLU A 5 -6.04 2.71 -10.41
C GLU A 5 -4.64 2.27 -10.90
N ARG A 6 -4.30 2.70 -12.12
CA ARG A 6 -3.02 2.39 -12.76
C ARG A 6 -1.86 2.95 -11.94
N ALA A 7 -0.83 2.12 -11.75
CA ALA A 7 0.44 2.55 -11.16
C ALA A 7 1.07 3.68 -12.00
N ARG A 8 1.85 4.55 -11.34
CA ARG A 8 2.71 5.54 -12.01
C ARG A 8 3.80 4.83 -12.81
N ASN A 9 4.28 3.68 -12.32
CA ASN A 9 5.18 2.79 -13.07
C ASN A 9 4.48 1.46 -13.40
N PRO A 10 3.67 1.44 -14.48
CA PRO A 10 2.86 0.28 -14.83
C PRO A 10 3.68 -0.89 -15.38
N GLU A 11 4.95 -0.73 -15.74
CA GLU A 11 5.79 -1.86 -16.17
C GLU A 11 6.22 -2.72 -14.99
N GLN A 12 6.39 -2.10 -13.82
CA GLN A 12 6.86 -2.78 -12.61
C GLN A 12 5.72 -3.18 -11.67
N PHE A 13 4.63 -2.41 -11.62
CA PHE A 13 3.54 -2.62 -10.68
C PHE A 13 2.19 -2.83 -11.39
N MET A 14 1.43 -3.80 -10.90
CA MET A 14 0.10 -4.13 -11.43
C MET A 14 -0.91 -3.00 -11.17
N ASN A 15 -0.82 -2.33 -10.02
CA ASN A 15 -1.72 -1.23 -9.63
C ASN A 15 -1.04 -0.23 -8.69
N LEU A 16 -1.70 0.92 -8.48
CA LEU A 16 -1.21 1.98 -7.61
C LEU A 16 -1.01 1.50 -6.17
N ARG A 17 -1.88 0.63 -5.66
CA ARG A 17 -1.75 0.01 -4.33
C ARG A 17 -0.40 -0.70 -4.17
N ALA A 18 0.01 -1.53 -5.12
CA ALA A 18 1.28 -2.26 -5.06
C ALA A 18 2.48 -1.30 -5.05
N GLU A 19 2.43 -0.25 -5.87
CA GLU A 19 3.48 0.79 -5.89
C GLU A 19 3.58 1.55 -4.57
N LEU A 20 2.45 1.96 -4.00
CA LEU A 20 2.44 2.73 -2.75
C LEU A 20 2.95 1.91 -1.57
N PHE A 21 2.58 0.62 -1.50
CA PHE A 21 3.11 -0.28 -0.48
C PHE A 21 4.60 -0.56 -0.66
N ASP A 22 5.10 -0.66 -1.89
CA ASP A 22 6.54 -0.80 -2.13
C ASP A 22 7.30 0.47 -1.69
N GLY A 23 6.76 1.65 -2.00
CA GLY A 23 7.30 2.91 -1.50
C GLY A 23 7.25 3.03 0.03
N LEU A 24 6.24 2.48 0.69
CA LEU A 24 6.15 2.42 2.15
C LEU A 24 7.22 1.48 2.72
N ARG A 25 7.41 0.30 2.10
CA ARG A 25 8.46 -0.66 2.46
C ARG A 25 9.86 -0.05 2.36
N GLN A 26 10.16 0.65 1.27
CA GLN A 26 11.45 1.31 1.09
C GLN A 26 11.73 2.31 2.22
N ARG A 27 10.72 3.10 2.63
CA ARG A 27 10.86 4.05 3.75
C ARG A 27 11.14 3.36 5.09
N PHE A 28 10.51 2.21 5.34
CA PHE A 28 10.83 1.39 6.52
C PHE A 28 12.27 0.86 6.47
N GLN A 29 12.72 0.35 5.31
CA GLN A 29 14.07 -0.18 5.14
C GLN A 29 15.16 0.89 5.28
N GLU A 30 14.88 2.10 4.81
CA GLU A 30 15.76 3.27 4.95
C GLU A 30 15.69 3.92 6.34
N GLY A 31 14.83 3.44 7.24
CA GLY A 31 14.64 4.03 8.56
C GLY A 31 14.03 5.44 8.55
N ARG A 32 13.35 5.83 7.45
CA ARG A 32 12.72 7.17 7.31
C ARG A 32 11.41 7.29 8.06
N ILE A 33 10.79 6.17 8.43
CA ILE A 33 9.52 6.13 9.16
C ILE A 33 9.60 5.11 10.29
N GLN A 34 8.86 5.39 11.36
CA GLN A 34 8.67 4.49 12.49
C GLN A 34 7.19 4.49 12.86
N ILE A 35 6.68 3.33 13.26
CA ILE A 35 5.30 3.16 13.73
C ILE A 35 5.29 2.99 15.26
N PRO A 36 4.21 3.41 15.93
CA PRO A 36 4.02 3.11 17.34
C PRO A 36 3.90 1.59 17.56
N ASP A 37 4.09 1.15 18.80
CA ASP A 37 3.90 -0.24 19.20
C ASP A 37 2.41 -0.61 19.16
N HIS A 38 1.93 -0.92 17.96
CA HIS A 38 0.55 -1.26 17.67
C HIS A 38 0.51 -2.68 17.09
N PRO A 39 0.14 -3.70 17.90
CA PRO A 39 0.28 -5.11 17.51
C PRO A 39 -0.53 -5.46 16.28
N ASP A 40 -1.75 -4.90 16.14
CA ASP A 40 -2.59 -5.17 14.96
C ASP A 40 -1.98 -4.60 13.67
N LEU A 41 -1.46 -3.37 13.70
CA LEU A 41 -0.77 -2.78 12.54
C LEU A 41 0.47 -3.60 12.15
N VAL A 42 1.25 -4.06 13.13
CA VAL A 42 2.42 -4.91 12.88
C VAL A 42 2.00 -6.25 12.28
N ALA A 43 0.96 -6.88 12.82
CA ALA A 43 0.40 -8.12 12.30
C ALA A 43 -0.08 -7.94 10.85
N GLU A 44 -0.86 -6.90 10.58
CA GLU A 44 -1.35 -6.57 9.23
C GLU A 44 -0.19 -6.34 8.26
N LEU A 45 0.80 -5.51 8.60
CA LEU A 45 1.96 -5.22 7.75
C LEU A 45 2.79 -6.48 7.49
N SER A 46 2.94 -7.35 8.48
CA SER A 46 3.67 -8.63 8.35
C SER A 46 2.93 -9.67 7.51
N SER A 47 1.60 -9.57 7.46
CA SER A 47 0.75 -10.49 6.71
C SER A 47 0.68 -10.19 5.21
N LEU A 48 1.00 -8.95 4.82
CA LEU A 48 0.97 -8.51 3.43
C LEU A 48 2.07 -9.17 2.61
N ARG A 49 1.69 -9.86 1.54
CA ARG A 49 2.63 -10.50 0.61
C ARG A 49 2.56 -9.87 -0.77
N TYR A 50 3.73 -9.79 -1.39
CA TYR A 50 3.89 -9.48 -2.80
C TYR A 50 3.88 -10.77 -3.61
N SER A 51 3.18 -10.73 -4.72
CA SER A 51 3.13 -11.76 -5.75
C SER A 51 3.50 -11.15 -7.10
N PHE A 52 3.81 -11.99 -8.08
CA PHE A 52 4.07 -11.56 -9.44
C PHE A 52 2.91 -11.98 -10.36
N THR A 53 2.55 -11.11 -11.29
CA THR A 53 1.63 -11.45 -12.37
C THR A 53 2.36 -12.25 -13.46
N SER A 54 1.62 -12.90 -14.36
CA SER A 54 2.20 -13.59 -15.52
C SER A 54 3.00 -12.67 -16.46
N SER A 55 2.75 -11.36 -16.40
CA SER A 55 3.48 -10.32 -17.12
C SER A 55 4.75 -9.85 -16.38
N GLY A 56 5.06 -10.41 -15.21
CA GLY A 56 6.23 -10.04 -14.40
C GLY A 56 6.04 -8.80 -13.52
N GLN A 57 4.83 -8.24 -13.46
CA GLN A 57 4.54 -7.07 -12.61
C GLN A 57 4.35 -7.49 -11.15
N ILE A 58 4.81 -6.65 -10.23
CA ILE A 58 4.57 -6.80 -8.79
C ILE A 58 3.11 -6.49 -8.50
N ARG A 59 2.44 -7.40 -7.80
CA ARG A 59 1.07 -7.27 -7.33
C ARG A 59 1.03 -7.55 -5.83
N LEU A 60 0.33 -6.71 -5.08
CA LEU A 60 0.00 -7.02 -3.69
C LEU A 60 -1.18 -8.01 -3.65
N GLU A 61 -1.13 -8.98 -2.73
CA GLU A 61 -2.25 -9.89 -2.50
C GLU A 61 -3.55 -9.10 -2.29
N SER A 62 -4.61 -9.58 -2.95
CA SER A 62 -5.91 -8.90 -2.91
C SER A 62 -6.62 -9.21 -1.59
N LYS A 63 -7.54 -8.32 -1.18
CA LYS A 63 -8.31 -8.49 0.05
C LYS A 63 -9.03 -9.83 0.12
N ASP A 64 -9.46 -10.37 -1.02
CA ASP A 64 -10.12 -11.67 -1.09
C ASP A 64 -9.17 -12.84 -0.80
N VAL A 65 -7.90 -12.73 -1.21
CA VAL A 65 -6.87 -13.73 -0.90
C VAL A 65 -6.56 -13.69 0.59
N LEU A 66 -6.33 -12.51 1.16
CA LEU A 66 -6.11 -12.35 2.60
C LEU A 66 -7.29 -12.89 3.42
N ARG A 67 -8.53 -12.60 3.00
CA ARG A 67 -9.74 -13.15 3.62
C ARG A 67 -9.79 -14.67 3.53
N SER A 68 -9.39 -15.26 2.40
CA SER A 68 -9.31 -16.72 2.25
C SER A 68 -8.28 -17.38 3.18
N HIS A 69 -7.24 -16.64 3.57
CA HIS A 69 -6.25 -17.06 4.56
C HIS A 69 -6.68 -16.82 6.01
N GLY A 70 -7.92 -16.36 6.24
CA GLY A 70 -8.42 -16.02 7.58
C GLY A 70 -7.80 -14.75 8.16
N ILE A 71 -7.12 -13.95 7.33
CA ILE A 71 -6.52 -12.68 7.73
C ILE A 71 -7.59 -11.59 7.58
N ALA A 72 -7.81 -10.83 8.64
CA ALA A 72 -8.72 -9.69 8.63
C ALA A 72 -8.28 -8.64 7.58
N SER A 73 -9.22 -7.81 7.13
CA SER A 73 -8.88 -6.74 6.17
C SER A 73 -7.79 -5.85 6.77
N PRO A 74 -6.68 -5.60 6.05
CA PRO A 74 -5.55 -4.83 6.57
C PRO A 74 -5.86 -3.32 6.50
N ASP A 75 -6.83 -2.89 7.29
CA ASP A 75 -7.39 -1.54 7.24
C ASP A 75 -6.42 -0.52 7.86
N HIS A 76 -5.67 -0.89 8.90
CA HIS A 76 -4.64 -0.03 9.47
C HIS A 76 -3.43 0.13 8.55
N ALA A 77 -2.99 -0.96 7.91
CA ALA A 77 -1.89 -0.90 6.94
C ALA A 77 -2.28 -0.10 5.68
N ASP A 78 -3.52 -0.25 5.19
CA ASP A 78 -4.06 0.56 4.09
C ASP A 78 -4.11 2.05 4.47
N ALA A 79 -4.57 2.36 5.68
CA ALA A 79 -4.61 3.74 6.18
C ALA A 79 -3.20 4.35 6.28
N LEU A 80 -2.24 3.59 6.80
CA LEU A 80 -0.83 4.02 6.87
C LEU A 80 -0.26 4.28 5.47
N MET A 81 -0.47 3.35 4.54
CA MET A 81 -0.04 3.51 3.15
C MET A 81 -0.63 4.76 2.52
N LEU A 82 -1.93 5.03 2.72
CA LEU A 82 -2.59 6.23 2.22
C LEU A 82 -2.06 7.51 2.88
N ALA A 83 -1.71 7.48 4.16
CA ALA A 83 -1.10 8.62 4.84
C ALA A 83 0.26 9.00 4.23
N PHE A 84 1.03 8.01 3.76
CA PHE A 84 2.30 8.22 3.05
C PHE A 84 2.15 8.35 1.52
N ALA A 85 0.94 8.12 0.99
CA ALA A 85 0.61 8.31 -0.41
C ALA A 85 0.51 9.82 -0.72
N SER A 86 1.66 10.49 -0.74
CA SER A 86 1.74 11.88 -1.18
C SER A 86 1.24 11.98 -2.62
N THR A 87 0.04 12.52 -2.75
CA THR A 87 -0.45 13.08 -3.99
C THR A 87 0.15 14.48 -4.07
N GLY A 88 0.92 14.76 -5.11
CA GLY A 88 1.31 16.13 -5.47
C GLY A 88 0.10 16.97 -5.92
N ALA A 89 -0.97 17.03 -5.13
CA ALA A 89 -2.15 17.83 -5.40
C ALA A 89 -2.87 18.12 -4.07
N SER A 90 -2.26 18.97 -3.24
CA SER A 90 -3.05 19.85 -2.39
C SER A 90 -3.80 20.83 -3.29
N ARG A 91 -4.85 20.37 -3.98
CA ARG A 91 -5.79 21.26 -4.68
C ARG A 91 -6.80 21.77 -3.67
N PHE A 92 -6.33 22.56 -2.71
CA PHE A 92 -7.23 23.48 -2.02
C PHE A 92 -7.65 24.53 -3.05
N LYS A 93 -8.82 24.35 -3.66
CA LYS A 93 -9.50 25.47 -4.31
C LYS A 93 -10.16 26.26 -3.18
N ALA A 94 -9.44 27.25 -2.64
CA ALA A 94 -10.05 28.26 -1.81
C ALA A 94 -11.20 28.89 -2.62
N TRP A 95 -12.41 28.85 -2.07
CA TRP A 95 -13.50 29.66 -2.57
C TRP A 95 -13.13 31.12 -2.29
N THR A 96 -13.02 31.93 -3.34
CA THR A 96 -13.01 33.39 -3.28
C THR A 96 -14.30 33.89 -3.89
#